data_AF-A0A7Y7CGK0-F1
#
_entry.id   AF-A0A7Y7CGK0-F1
#
_cell.length_a   1.000
_cell.length_b   1.000
_cell.length_c   1.000
_cell.angle_alpha   90.00
_cell.angle_beta   90.00
_cell.angle_gamma   90.00
#
_symmetry.space_group_name_H-M   'P 1'
#
loop_
_entity.id
_entity.type
_entity.pdbx_description
1 polymer ?
#
loop_
_entity_poly.entity_id
_entity_poly.type
_entity_poly.pdbx_seq_one_letter_code
_entity_poly.pdbx_strand_id
1 'polypeptide(L)'
;IISGAIIVVFFTLYTHSGMVSGGKLFDSAFGLNYHFGLVLVAAIVIAYTFFGGYLAVSITDFFQGVIMLIAMVMVPIVAMMQLSGLDTLSQAAALKPTNLDLFRGTTVIGIISFFAWGLGYFGQPHIIVRFMSIKS
;
A
#
# COMPACT_ATOMS: atom_id res chain seq x y z
N ILE A 1 12.72 -26.32 -2.48
CA ILE A 1 12.94 -26.15 -1.01
C ILE A 1 13.57 -24.79 -0.70
N ILE A 2 14.78 -24.49 -1.22
CA ILE A 2 15.47 -23.19 -1.00
C ILE A 2 14.59 -21.99 -1.40
N SER A 3 14.01 -21.99 -2.61
CA SER A 3 13.13 -20.90 -3.06
C SER A 3 11.88 -20.74 -2.20
N GLY A 4 11.31 -21.85 -1.69
CA GLY A 4 10.16 -21.81 -0.80
C GLY A 4 10.49 -21.18 0.56
N ALA A 5 11.66 -21.50 1.12
CA ALA A 5 12.12 -20.88 2.37
C ALA A 5 12.33 -19.37 2.22
N ILE A 6 12.95 -18.94 1.10
CA ILE A 6 13.12 -17.52 0.77
C ILE A 6 11.76 -16.83 0.69
N ILE A 7 10.80 -17.39 -0.05
CA ILE A 7 9.46 -16.81 -0.19
C ILE A 7 8.80 -16.65 1.18
N VAL A 8 8.82 -17.68 2.03
CA VAL A 8 8.20 -17.64 3.36
C VAL A 8 8.80 -16.53 4.23
N VAL A 9 10.13 -16.40 4.27
CA VAL A 9 10.81 -15.36 5.07
C VAL A 9 10.42 -13.96 4.58
N PHE A 10 10.50 -13.69 3.28
CA PHE A 10 10.19 -12.37 2.74
C PHE A 10 8.69 -12.03 2.83
N PHE A 11 7.80 -13.00 2.61
CA PHE A 11 6.36 -12.79 2.80
C PHE A 11 5.99 -12.53 4.26
N THR A 12 6.66 -13.20 5.21
CA THR A 12 6.43 -12.94 6.64
C THR A 12 6.77 -11.50 7.01
N LEU A 13 7.92 -10.99 6.54
CA LEU A 13 8.31 -9.60 6.75
C LEU A 13 7.34 -8.62 6.07
N TYR A 14 6.90 -8.94 4.85
CA TYR A 14 5.91 -8.14 4.12
C TYR A 14 4.56 -8.06 4.86
N THR A 15 4.02 -9.20 5.28
CA THR A 15 2.75 -9.26 6.04
C THR A 15 2.89 -8.56 7.39
N HIS A 16 4.03 -8.69 8.06
CA HIS A 16 4.30 -7.98 9.31
C HIS A 16 4.24 -6.46 9.12
N SER A 17 4.86 -5.92 8.08
CA SER A 17 4.78 -4.49 7.75
C SER A 17 3.33 -4.01 7.56
N GLY A 18 2.49 -4.83 6.91
CA GLY A 18 1.06 -4.56 6.76
C GLY A 18 0.31 -4.47 8.10
N MET A 19 0.52 -5.43 9.00
CA MET A 19 -0.11 -5.41 10.33
C MET A 19 0.38 -4.24 11.19
N VAL A 20 1.68 -3.93 11.16
CA VAL A 20 2.27 -2.79 11.88
C VAL A 20 1.67 -1.47 11.40
N SER A 21 1.47 -1.32 10.09
CA SER A 21 0.78 -0.16 9.51
C SER A 21 -0.65 -0.03 10.04
N GLY A 22 -1.40 -1.14 10.13
CA GLY A 22 -2.74 -1.17 10.74
C GLY A 22 -2.74 -0.70 12.21
N GLY A 23 -1.81 -1.20 13.03
CA GLY A 23 -1.68 -0.75 14.42
C GLY A 23 -1.35 0.75 14.53
N LYS A 24 -0.46 1.28 13.69
CA LYS A 24 -0.14 2.71 13.64
C LYS A 24 -1.31 3.57 13.18
N LEU A 25 -2.12 3.07 12.24
CA LEU A 25 -3.34 3.75 11.80
C LEU A 25 -4.32 3.89 12.98
N PHE A 26 -4.51 2.84 13.78
CA PHE A 26 -5.38 2.90 14.96
C PHE A 26 -4.87 3.88 16.02
N ASP A 27 -3.55 3.89 16.25
CA ASP A 27 -2.89 4.84 17.15
C ASP A 27 -3.04 6.29 16.67
N SER A 28 -2.79 6.55 15.38
CA SER A 28 -2.78 7.91 14.83
C SER A 28 -4.18 8.46 14.55
N ALA A 29 -5.15 7.62 14.18
CA ALA A 29 -6.49 8.04 13.79
C ALA A 29 -7.48 8.05 14.97
N PHE A 30 -7.38 7.07 15.89
CA PHE A 30 -8.31 6.91 17.00
C PHE A 30 -7.69 7.18 18.37
N GLY A 31 -6.37 7.41 18.45
CA GLY A 31 -5.66 7.60 19.72
C GLY A 31 -5.64 6.34 20.61
N LEU A 32 -5.89 5.17 20.02
CA LEU A 32 -5.94 3.90 20.74
C LEU A 32 -4.55 3.29 20.85
N ASN A 33 -4.31 2.54 21.92
CA ASN A 33 -3.02 1.89 22.12
C ASN A 33 -2.63 1.02 20.91
N TYR A 34 -1.42 1.24 20.37
CA TYR A 34 -0.87 0.49 19.23
C TYR A 34 -1.05 -1.03 19.33
N HIS A 35 -0.78 -1.62 20.50
CA HIS A 35 -0.88 -3.07 20.68
C HIS A 35 -2.33 -3.55 20.59
N PHE A 36 -3.27 -2.79 21.16
CA PHE A 36 -4.70 -3.10 21.06
C PHE A 36 -5.18 -2.96 19.60
N GLY A 37 -4.80 -1.88 18.92
CA GLY A 37 -5.13 -1.66 17.51
C GLY A 37 -4.59 -2.77 16.60
N LEU A 38 -3.35 -3.20 16.81
CA LEU A 38 -2.74 -4.31 16.06
C LEU A 38 -3.48 -5.63 16.26
N VAL A 39 -3.82 -5.98 17.51
CA VAL A 39 -4.56 -7.21 17.82
C VAL A 39 -5.97 -7.17 17.24
N LEU A 40 -6.65 -6.04 17.34
CA LEU A 40 -7.98 -5.86 16.77
C LEU A 40 -7.99 -6.04 15.25
N VAL A 41 -7.07 -5.38 14.54
CA VAL A 41 -6.92 -5.52 13.08
C VAL A 41 -6.63 -6.98 12.72
N ALA A 42 -5.69 -7.63 13.41
CA ALA A 42 -5.36 -9.04 13.16
C ALA A 42 -6.58 -9.96 13.37
N ALA A 43 -7.37 -9.74 14.44
CA ALA A 43 -8.56 -10.53 14.73
C ALA A 43 -9.63 -10.39 13.64
N ILE A 44 -9.89 -9.16 13.17
CA ILE A 44 -10.83 -8.90 12.08
C ILE A 44 -10.36 -9.60 10.79
N VAL A 45 -9.08 -9.44 10.44
CA VAL A 45 -8.47 -10.07 9.25
C VAL A 45 -8.61 -11.57 9.27
N ILE A 46 -8.27 -12.21 10.39
CA ILE A 46 -8.41 -13.65 10.56
C ILE A 46 -9.89 -14.05 10.44
N ALA A 47 -10.81 -13.37 11.11
CA ALA A 47 -12.22 -13.71 11.07
C ALA A 47 -12.78 -13.72 9.63
N TYR A 48 -12.66 -12.62 8.87
CA TYR A 48 -13.24 -12.60 7.53
C TYR A 48 -12.51 -13.51 6.54
N THR A 49 -11.21 -13.77 6.75
CA THR A 49 -10.44 -14.70 5.91
C THR A 49 -10.89 -16.14 6.10
N PHE A 50 -11.15 -16.56 7.35
CA PHE A 50 -11.58 -17.92 7.66
C PHE A 50 -13.03 -18.20 7.25
N PHE A 51 -13.96 -17.26 7.47
CA PHE A 51 -15.38 -17.48 7.21
C PHE A 51 -15.80 -17.22 5.75
N GLY A 52 -15.08 -16.37 5.03
CA GLY A 52 -15.56 -15.80 3.76
C GLY A 52 -15.14 -16.54 2.48
N GLY A 53 -14.09 -17.36 2.53
CA GLY A 53 -13.53 -18.01 1.34
C GLY A 53 -13.07 -17.03 0.24
N TYR A 54 -12.85 -17.51 -0.98
CA TYR A 54 -12.31 -16.69 -2.09
C TYR A 54 -13.24 -15.52 -2.49
N LEU A 55 -14.56 -15.72 -2.43
CA LEU A 55 -15.54 -14.71 -2.86
C LEU A 55 -15.59 -13.51 -1.91
N ALA A 56 -15.61 -13.74 -0.60
CA ALA A 56 -15.63 -12.64 0.37
C ALA A 56 -14.35 -11.81 0.28
N VAL A 57 -13.19 -12.47 0.15
CA VAL A 57 -11.90 -11.80 -0.02
C VAL A 57 -11.88 -10.95 -1.30
N SER A 58 -12.44 -11.47 -2.40
CA SER A 58 -12.51 -10.73 -3.67
C SER A 58 -13.38 -9.46 -3.54
N ILE A 59 -14.52 -9.56 -2.86
CA ILE A 59 -15.42 -8.41 -2.65
C ILE A 59 -14.77 -7.37 -1.72
N THR A 60 -14.14 -7.79 -0.61
CA THR A 60 -13.45 -6.85 0.29
C THR A 60 -12.31 -6.13 -0.43
N ASP A 61 -11.56 -6.83 -1.28
CA ASP A 61 -10.48 -6.23 -2.07
C ASP A 61 -10.99 -5.23 -3.10
N PHE A 62 -12.14 -5.50 -3.72
CA PHE A 62 -12.78 -4.56 -4.63
C PHE A 62 -13.12 -3.24 -3.92
N PHE A 63 -13.83 -3.31 -2.79
CA PHE A 63 -14.17 -2.11 -2.04
C PHE A 63 -12.94 -1.39 -1.50
N GLN A 64 -11.94 -2.13 -0.99
CA GLN A 64 -10.69 -1.55 -0.52
C GLN A 64 -9.95 -0.82 -1.65
N GLY A 65 -9.90 -1.41 -2.85
CA GLY A 65 -9.30 -0.79 -4.03
C GLY A 65 -10.01 0.52 -4.43
N VAL A 66 -11.35 0.53 -4.40
CA VAL A 66 -12.13 1.74 -4.68
C VAL A 66 -11.88 2.83 -3.65
N ILE A 67 -11.90 2.50 -2.36
CA ILE A 67 -11.63 3.45 -1.26
C ILE A 67 -10.19 3.99 -1.38
N MET A 68 -9.21 3.14 -1.66
CA MET A 68 -7.82 3.55 -1.85
C MET A 68 -7.65 4.48 -3.05
N LEU A 69 -8.33 4.21 -4.16
CA LEU A 69 -8.28 5.06 -5.35
C LEU A 69 -8.89 6.45 -5.06
N ILE A 70 -10.05 6.49 -4.40
CA ILE A 70 -10.68 7.75 -3.99
C ILE A 70 -9.75 8.52 -3.04
N ALA A 71 -9.19 7.85 -2.03
CA ALA A 71 -8.27 8.46 -1.08
C ALA A 71 -7.01 9.02 -1.78
N MET A 72 -6.44 8.28 -2.73
CA MET A 72 -5.26 8.70 -3.49
C MET A 72 -5.50 10.00 -4.28
N VAL A 73 -6.71 10.21 -4.80
CA VAL A 73 -7.09 11.44 -5.51
C VAL A 73 -7.49 12.55 -4.53
N MET A 74 -8.23 12.21 -3.48
CA MET A 74 -8.71 13.17 -2.48
C MET A 74 -7.57 13.80 -1.67
N VAL A 75 -6.58 13.03 -1.24
CA VAL A 75 -5.47 13.50 -0.40
C VAL A 75 -4.74 14.72 -1.00
N PRO A 76 -4.24 14.69 -2.26
CA PRO A 76 -3.57 15.85 -2.84
C PRO A 76 -4.52 17.03 -3.04
N ILE A 77 -5.79 16.80 -3.36
CA ILE A 77 -6.79 17.88 -3.51
C ILE A 77 -7.01 18.60 -2.18
N VAL A 78 -7.28 17.85 -1.11
CA VAL A 78 -7.48 18.42 0.23
C VAL A 78 -6.21 19.09 0.74
N ALA A 79 -5.03 18.52 0.49
CA ALA A 79 -3.77 19.17 0.80
C ALA A 79 -3.65 20.53 0.11
N MET A 80 -3.91 20.62 -1.21
CA MET A 80 -3.88 21.90 -1.92
C MET A 80 -4.91 22.91 -1.40
N MET A 81 -6.08 22.47 -0.94
CA MET A 81 -7.12 23.36 -0.36
C MET A 81 -6.78 23.88 1.04
N GLN A 82 -6.10 23.08 1.87
CA GLN A 82 -5.66 23.51 3.20
C GLN A 82 -4.42 24.41 3.15
N LEU A 83 -3.61 24.25 2.10
CA LEU A 83 -2.53 25.16 1.77
C LEU A 83 -3.06 26.30 0.86
N SER A 84 -2.17 27.16 0.36
CA SER A 84 -2.54 28.32 -0.48
C SER A 84 -2.94 27.96 -1.93
N GLY A 85 -3.56 26.80 -2.18
CA GLY A 85 -3.96 26.39 -3.52
C GLY A 85 -2.77 26.15 -4.45
N LEU A 86 -2.79 26.72 -5.65
CA LEU A 86 -1.68 26.60 -6.62
C LEU A 86 -0.40 27.30 -6.15
N ASP A 87 -0.49 28.28 -5.25
CA ASP A 87 0.69 28.91 -4.64
C ASP A 87 1.46 27.94 -3.73
N THR A 88 0.85 26.81 -3.36
CA THR A 88 1.55 25.71 -2.69
C THR A 88 2.68 25.15 -3.55
N LEU A 89 2.48 25.09 -4.88
CA LEU A 89 3.49 24.58 -5.80
C LEU A 89 4.67 25.55 -5.93
N SER A 90 4.40 26.85 -5.98
CA SER A 90 5.46 27.88 -6.03
C SER A 90 6.22 27.98 -4.71
N GLN A 91 5.53 27.86 -3.57
CA GLN A 91 6.16 27.77 -2.25
C GLN A 91 6.99 26.49 -2.08
N ALA A 92 6.48 25.34 -2.53
CA ALA A 92 7.23 24.08 -2.52
C ALA A 92 8.49 24.16 -3.41
N ALA A 93 8.38 24.81 -4.58
CA ALA A 93 9.49 25.07 -5.48
C ALA A 93 10.55 26.00 -4.84
N ALA A 94 10.10 27.01 -4.09
CA ALA A 94 10.98 27.95 -3.40
C ALA A 94 11.71 27.31 -2.21
N LEU A 95 11.06 26.42 -1.47
CA LEU A 95 11.65 25.71 -0.32
C LEU A 95 12.71 24.69 -0.77
N LYS A 96 12.42 23.90 -1.80
CA LYS A 96 13.37 22.98 -2.43
C LYS A 96 13.04 22.84 -3.92
N PRO A 97 13.77 23.51 -4.82
CA PRO A 97 13.56 23.39 -6.27
C PRO A 97 13.84 21.97 -6.80
N THR A 98 14.43 21.10 -5.97
CA THR A 98 14.66 19.68 -6.24
C THR A 98 13.39 18.82 -6.21
N ASN A 99 12.32 19.25 -5.53
CA ASN A 99 11.11 18.43 -5.36
C ASN A 99 10.22 18.36 -6.61
N LEU A 100 10.41 19.28 -7.56
CA LEU A 100 9.65 19.34 -8.82
C LEU A 100 10.44 18.78 -10.01
N ASP A 101 11.69 18.38 -9.80
CA ASP A 101 12.55 17.84 -10.85
C ASP A 101 12.44 16.31 -10.88
N LEU A 102 11.71 15.79 -11.87
CA LEU A 102 11.42 14.36 -12.02
C LEU A 102 12.68 13.48 -12.17
N PHE A 103 13.80 14.07 -12.61
CA PHE A 103 15.02 13.33 -12.97
C PHE A 103 16.19 13.59 -12.01
N ARG A 104 16.00 14.44 -11.00
CA ARG A 104 17.07 14.81 -10.08
C ARG A 104 17.13 13.85 -8.90
N GLY A 105 18.26 13.15 -8.79
CA GLY A 105 18.44 12.09 -7.79
C GLY A 105 18.02 10.69 -8.28
N THR A 106 17.48 10.58 -9.50
CA THR A 106 17.27 9.27 -10.13
C THR A 106 18.59 8.79 -10.72
N THR A 107 19.12 7.69 -10.19
CA THR A 107 20.24 6.98 -10.80
C THR A 107 19.71 5.99 -11.85
N VAL A 108 20.54 5.62 -12.82
CA VAL A 108 20.19 4.55 -13.80
C VAL A 108 19.79 3.26 -13.06
N ILE A 109 20.47 2.95 -11.96
CA ILE A 109 20.15 1.83 -11.07
C ILE A 109 18.78 2.00 -10.41
N GLY A 110 18.45 3.21 -9.94
CA GLY A 110 17.14 3.53 -9.37
C GLY A 110 16.00 3.33 -10.37
N ILE A 111 16.17 3.80 -11.60
CA ILE A 111 15.19 3.60 -12.68
C ILE A 111 14.97 2.11 -12.95
N ILE A 112 16.05 1.34 -13.15
CA ILE A 112 15.98 -0.11 -13.34
C ILE A 112 15.31 -0.79 -12.14
N SER A 113 15.58 -0.35 -10.92
CA SER A 113 14.97 -0.89 -9.69
C SER A 113 13.46 -0.62 -9.63
N PHE A 114 13.00 0.57 -10.06
CA PHE A 114 11.57 0.87 -10.16
C PHE A 114 10.87 -0.01 -11.20
N PHE A 115 11.50 -0.23 -12.36
CA PHE A 115 10.99 -1.18 -13.36
C PHE A 115 10.98 -2.62 -12.84
N ALA A 116 12.02 -3.05 -12.13
CA ALA A 116 12.07 -4.37 -11.52
C ALA A 116 10.95 -4.58 -10.48
N TRP A 117 10.64 -3.55 -9.69
CA TRP A 117 9.51 -3.57 -8.76
C TRP A 117 8.15 -3.66 -9.48
N GLY A 118 7.93 -2.78 -10.46
CA GLY A 118 6.67 -2.74 -11.22
C GLY A 118 6.41 -4.01 -12.04
N LEU A 119 7.42 -4.51 -12.75
CA LEU A 119 7.32 -5.75 -13.53
C LEU A 119 7.26 -6.99 -12.62
N GLY A 120 8.01 -6.99 -11.52
CA GLY A 120 8.02 -8.08 -10.55
C GLY A 120 6.69 -8.30 -9.84
N TYR A 121 5.84 -7.26 -9.74
CA TYR A 121 4.51 -7.36 -9.14
C TYR A 121 3.61 -8.38 -9.85
N PHE A 122 3.65 -8.42 -11.19
CA PHE A 122 2.89 -9.40 -11.98
C PHE A 122 3.33 -10.84 -11.76
N GLY A 123 4.60 -11.04 -11.37
CA GLY A 123 5.19 -12.36 -11.09
C GLY A 123 4.81 -12.94 -9.72
N GLN A 124 4.14 -12.17 -8.86
CA GLN A 124 3.87 -12.62 -7.49
C GLN A 124 2.75 -13.66 -7.47
N PRO A 125 2.96 -14.83 -6.83
CA PRO A 125 1.98 -15.93 -6.85
C PRO A 125 0.56 -15.51 -6.45
N HIS A 126 0.45 -14.61 -5.46
CA HIS A 126 -0.84 -14.12 -4.95
C HIS A 126 -1.66 -13.30 -5.96
N ILE A 127 -1.01 -12.67 -6.95
CA ILE A 127 -1.65 -11.95 -8.06
C ILE A 127 -1.96 -12.92 -9.20
N ILE A 128 -1.01 -13.79 -9.56
CA ILE A 128 -1.18 -14.75 -10.66
C ILE A 128 -2.37 -15.68 -10.40
N VAL A 129 -2.54 -16.20 -9.18
CA VAL A 129 -3.68 -17.06 -8.83
C VAL A 129 -5.03 -16.37 -9.00
N ARG A 130 -5.10 -15.04 -8.83
CA ARG A 130 -6.32 -14.27 -9.05
C ARG A 130 -6.64 -14.19 -10.54
N PHE A 131 -5.66 -13.89 -11.38
CA PHE A 131 -5.85 -13.90 -12.83
C PHE A 131 -6.23 -15.27 -13.38
N MET A 132 -5.63 -16.35 -12.86
CA MET A 132 -5.97 -17.72 -13.25
C MET A 132 -7.38 -18.15 -12.83
N SER A 133 -7.96 -17.51 -11.81
CA SER A 133 -9.30 -17.83 -11.30
C SER A 133 -10.45 -17.16 -12.06
N ILE A 134 -10.14 -16.19 -12.92
CA ILE A 134 -11.15 -15.49 -13.74
C ILE A 134 -11.62 -16.50 -14.79
N LYS A 135 -12.87 -16.97 -14.67
CA LYS A 135 -13.50 -17.76 -15.72
C LYS A 135 -13.81 -16.85 -16.91
N SER A 136 -13.49 -17.32 -18.11
CA SER A 136 -14.04 -16.79 -19.36
C SER A 136 -15.54 -17.03 -19.45
#